data_AF-R0HEL3-F1
#
_entry.id   AF-R0HEL3-F1
#
_cell.length_a   1.000
_cell.length_b   1.000
_cell.length_c   1.000
_cell.angle_alpha   90.00
_cell.angle_beta   90.00
_cell.angle_gamma   90.00
#
_symmetry.space_group_name_H-M   'P 1'
#
loop_
_entity.id
_entity.type
_entity.pdbx_description
1 polymer ?
#
loop_
_entity_poly.entity_id
_entity_poly.type
_entity_poly.pdbx_seq_one_letter_code
_entity_poly.pdbx_strand_id
1 'polypeptide(L)'
;MNPISLSIQNFLVRSRGNKQEPKMTTMATQGAWLRMTSSAKTVAKSTVTSKELGFLTSQLSGLRISHAPTDVINRISVPSFPGIQPIVARRICPFTGKKANRANKVSFSNHKTKKLQFVNLQYKRVWWEAGKRFVKLRLSTKALKTIEKNGLDAVAKKAGIDLRKK
;
A
#
# COMPACT_ATOMS: atom_id res chain seq x y z
N MET A 1 5.89 -18.72 -61.00
CA MET A 1 4.43 -18.94 -61.11
C MET A 1 4.04 -19.95 -60.06
N ASN A 2 3.22 -19.53 -59.08
CA ASN A 2 2.50 -20.43 -58.15
C ASN A 2 1.29 -21.03 -58.88
N PRO A 3 0.72 -22.17 -58.44
CA PRO A 3 -0.32 -22.15 -57.39
C PRO A 3 -0.23 -23.33 -56.37
N ILE A 4 -0.42 -23.05 -55.06
CA ILE A 4 -1.62 -23.35 -54.24
C ILE A 4 -1.90 -24.85 -54.00
N SER A 5 -1.70 -25.32 -52.76
CA SER A 5 -2.67 -26.19 -52.07
C SER A 5 -2.51 -26.06 -50.56
N LEU A 6 -3.60 -25.63 -49.93
CA LEU A 6 -3.79 -25.41 -48.51
C LEU A 6 -4.13 -26.74 -47.83
N SER A 7 -3.43 -27.09 -46.75
CA SER A 7 -3.96 -28.05 -45.77
C SER A 7 -4.12 -27.34 -44.43
N ILE A 8 -5.36 -26.91 -44.21
CA ILE A 8 -5.89 -26.43 -42.94
C ILE A 8 -6.23 -27.68 -42.13
N GLN A 9 -5.47 -27.96 -41.07
CA GLN A 9 -5.88 -28.93 -40.05
C GLN A 9 -6.45 -28.21 -38.83
N ASN A 10 -7.64 -28.67 -38.47
CA ASN A 10 -8.63 -28.00 -37.67
C ASN A 10 -8.26 -27.84 -36.20
N PHE A 11 -8.62 -26.66 -35.72
CA PHE A 11 -8.92 -26.28 -34.35
C PHE A 11 -9.89 -27.30 -33.71
N LEU A 12 -9.48 -27.99 -32.65
CA LEU A 12 -10.40 -28.66 -31.73
C LEU A 12 -10.32 -28.00 -30.35
N VAL A 13 -11.25 -27.08 -30.12
CA VAL A 13 -11.52 -26.46 -28.81
C VAL A 13 -12.13 -27.52 -27.90
N ARG A 14 -11.33 -28.05 -26.96
CA ARG A 14 -11.85 -28.89 -25.87
C ARG A 14 -12.41 -27.98 -24.78
N SER A 15 -13.68 -27.62 -24.92
CA SER A 15 -14.51 -27.07 -23.84
C SER A 15 -14.61 -28.11 -22.71
N ARG A 16 -14.10 -27.80 -21.51
CA ARG A 16 -14.42 -28.55 -20.30
C ARG A 16 -15.25 -27.63 -19.40
N GLY A 17 -16.52 -27.99 -19.28
CA GLY A 17 -17.52 -27.28 -18.49
C GLY A 17 -17.11 -27.12 -17.03
N ASN A 18 -17.46 -25.95 -16.49
CA ASN A 18 -17.51 -25.69 -15.06
C ASN A 18 -18.63 -26.55 -14.46
N LYS A 19 -18.26 -27.63 -13.78
CA LYS A 19 -19.19 -28.40 -12.94
C LYS A 19 -19.35 -27.65 -11.62
N GLN A 20 -20.42 -26.86 -11.53
CA GLN A 20 -20.95 -26.34 -10.27
C GLN A 20 -21.77 -27.43 -9.61
N GLU A 21 -21.43 -27.78 -8.38
CA GLU A 21 -22.32 -28.48 -7.44
C GLU A 21 -22.01 -28.03 -5.99
N PRO A 22 -22.98 -28.17 -5.07
CA PRO A 22 -23.37 -27.13 -4.12
C PRO A 22 -22.56 -27.11 -2.82
N LYS A 23 -22.38 -25.89 -2.29
CA LYS A 23 -21.85 -25.67 -0.94
C LYS A 23 -22.97 -25.95 0.07
N MET A 24 -22.79 -26.98 0.88
CA MET A 24 -23.59 -27.25 2.07
C MET A 24 -23.46 -26.07 3.04
N THR A 25 -24.60 -25.46 3.37
CA THR A 25 -24.75 -24.44 4.40
C THR A 25 -24.64 -25.12 5.76
N THR A 26 -23.48 -25.01 6.43
CA THR A 26 -23.35 -25.40 7.83
C THR A 26 -23.65 -24.20 8.73
N MET A 27 -24.50 -24.45 9.72
CA MET A 27 -25.16 -23.51 10.61
C MET A 27 -24.20 -22.54 11.33
N ALA A 28 -24.64 -21.29 11.41
CA ALA A 28 -24.03 -20.23 12.20
C ALA A 28 -24.21 -20.51 13.70
N THR A 29 -23.12 -20.88 14.38
CA THR A 29 -23.05 -20.80 15.84
C THR A 29 -22.79 -19.34 16.21
N GLN A 30 -23.80 -18.72 16.83
CA GLN A 30 -23.73 -17.35 17.34
C GLN A 30 -22.78 -17.31 18.54
N GLY A 31 -21.54 -16.86 18.30
CA GLY A 31 -20.62 -16.43 19.34
C GLY A 31 -20.68 -14.91 19.47
N ALA A 32 -21.56 -14.41 20.34
CA ALA A 32 -21.65 -13.00 20.70
C ALA A 32 -20.37 -12.56 21.44
N TRP A 33 -19.42 -11.95 20.71
CA TRP A 33 -18.32 -11.22 21.33
C TRP A 33 -18.82 -9.81 21.66
N LEU A 34 -19.14 -9.58 22.94
CA LEU A 34 -19.41 -8.27 23.51
C LEU A 34 -18.27 -7.30 23.15
N ARG A 35 -18.56 -6.33 22.29
CA ARG A 35 -17.74 -5.13 22.11
C ARG A 35 -17.96 -4.22 23.32
N MET A 36 -17.00 -4.20 24.24
CA MET A 36 -16.95 -3.14 25.25
C MET A 36 -16.53 -1.84 24.59
N THR A 37 -17.47 -0.91 24.45
CA THR A 37 -17.20 0.49 24.11
C THR A 37 -16.79 1.21 25.39
N SER A 38 -15.53 1.64 25.50
CA SER A 38 -15.08 2.51 26.56
C SER A 38 -15.73 3.89 26.39
N SER A 39 -16.76 4.14 27.20
CA SER A 39 -17.36 5.46 27.40
C SER A 39 -16.33 6.40 28.01
N ALA A 40 -15.93 7.41 27.24
CA ALA A 40 -15.11 8.51 27.73
C ALA A 40 -15.95 9.35 28.71
N LYS A 41 -15.63 9.24 30.01
CA LYS A 41 -16.17 10.16 31.03
C LYS A 41 -15.52 11.53 30.86
N THR A 42 -16.34 12.51 30.51
CA THR A 42 -16.04 13.93 30.70
C THR A 42 -16.03 14.22 32.20
N VAL A 43 -14.86 14.55 32.74
CA VAL A 43 -14.72 15.00 34.13
C VAL A 43 -15.19 16.44 34.19
N ALA A 44 -16.33 16.65 34.86
CA ALA A 44 -16.85 17.96 35.19
C ALA A 44 -15.90 18.70 36.14
N LYS A 45 -15.70 19.99 35.85
CA LYS A 45 -14.88 20.95 36.58
C LYS A 45 -15.52 21.23 37.94
N SER A 46 -14.85 20.92 39.05
CA SER A 46 -15.25 21.40 40.37
C SER A 46 -14.83 22.85 40.56
N THR A 47 -15.82 23.71 40.78
CA THR A 47 -15.66 25.07 41.29
C THR A 47 -15.30 24.99 42.77
N VAL A 48 -14.05 25.28 43.12
CA VAL A 48 -13.67 25.51 44.52
C VAL A 48 -13.80 27.00 44.80
N THR A 49 -14.88 27.32 45.49
CA THR A 49 -15.16 28.58 46.17
C THR A 49 -14.01 28.91 47.11
N SER A 50 -13.21 29.92 46.76
CA SER A 50 -12.15 30.46 47.60
C SER A 50 -12.77 31.30 48.71
N LYS A 51 -12.55 30.91 49.97
CA LYS A 51 -12.76 31.82 51.11
C LYS A 51 -11.43 32.52 51.39
N GLU A 52 -11.49 33.85 51.33
CA GLU A 52 -10.45 34.76 51.78
C GLU A 52 -9.99 34.43 53.20
N LEU A 53 -8.68 34.50 53.43
CA LEU A 53 -8.13 35.18 54.59
C LEU A 53 -6.93 35.99 54.11
N GLY A 54 -7.06 37.31 54.21
CA GLY A 54 -6.05 38.26 53.78
C GLY A 54 -4.85 38.31 54.72
N PHE A 55 -3.67 38.49 54.14
CA PHE A 55 -2.50 39.07 54.79
C PHE A 55 -1.74 39.94 53.77
N LEU A 56 -1.87 41.25 53.97
CA LEU A 56 -0.91 42.35 53.78
C LEU A 56 0.11 42.30 52.63
N THR A 57 -0.17 43.13 51.62
CA THR A 57 0.71 44.13 50.97
C THR A 57 2.18 43.77 50.69
N SER A 58 2.54 43.76 49.40
CA SER A 58 3.65 44.59 48.92
C SER A 58 3.47 44.91 47.44
N GLN A 59 3.64 46.20 47.13
CA GLN A 59 3.46 46.77 45.82
C GLN A 59 4.70 46.48 44.95
N LEU A 60 4.51 45.73 43.87
CA LEU A 60 5.15 46.10 42.61
C LEU A 60 4.14 45.91 41.49
N SER A 61 3.38 46.96 41.28
CA SER A 61 2.72 47.26 40.03
C SER A 61 3.74 47.22 38.89
N GLY A 62 3.47 46.42 37.87
CA GLY A 62 4.08 46.61 36.56
C GLY A 62 4.99 45.48 36.10
N LEU A 63 4.40 44.43 35.53
CA LEU A 63 4.72 44.02 34.15
C LEU A 63 3.65 43.03 33.67
N ARG A 64 2.59 43.53 33.03
CA ARG A 64 1.74 42.70 32.18
C ARG A 64 2.38 42.71 30.79
N ILE A 65 3.20 41.71 30.50
CA ILE A 65 3.66 41.48 29.13
C ILE A 65 2.45 40.97 28.35
N SER A 66 1.78 41.87 27.64
CA SER A 66 0.76 41.52 26.65
C SER A 66 1.47 40.94 25.43
N HIS A 67 1.57 39.62 25.34
CA HIS A 67 1.86 38.97 24.07
C HIS A 67 0.60 38.96 23.23
N ALA A 68 0.45 39.97 22.37
CA ALA A 68 -0.49 39.93 21.27
C ALA A 68 -0.12 38.75 20.36
N PRO A 69 -1.03 37.82 20.04
CA PRO A 69 -0.79 36.83 19.02
C PRO A 69 -1.11 37.46 17.67
N THR A 70 -0.21 38.30 17.16
CA THR A 70 -0.21 38.72 15.76
C THR A 70 1.07 38.27 15.11
N ASP A 71 1.20 36.96 14.92
CA ASP A 71 2.05 36.43 13.86
C ASP A 71 1.16 35.64 12.92
N VAL A 72 0.79 36.35 11.86
CA VAL A 72 0.32 35.80 10.60
C VAL A 72 1.45 34.91 10.08
N ILE A 73 1.50 33.66 10.56
CA ILE A 73 2.27 32.63 9.88
C ILE A 73 1.49 32.36 8.60
N ASN A 74 1.84 33.13 7.57
CA ASN A 74 1.57 32.79 6.19
C ASN A 74 2.31 31.47 5.97
N ARG A 75 1.63 30.36 6.30
CA ARG A 75 2.10 29.01 6.00
C ARG A 75 2.15 28.97 4.49
N ILE A 76 3.31 29.28 3.95
CA ILE A 76 3.70 28.97 2.59
C ILE A 76 3.27 27.53 2.40
N SER A 77 2.17 27.34 1.67
CA SER A 77 1.71 26.03 1.25
C SER A 77 2.80 25.54 0.33
N VAL A 78 3.80 24.87 0.91
CA VAL A 78 4.82 24.14 0.16
C VAL A 78 4.00 23.35 -0.85
N PRO A 79 4.12 23.62 -2.17
CA PRO A 79 3.42 22.82 -3.14
C PRO A 79 3.87 21.41 -2.83
N SER A 80 2.91 20.55 -2.48
CA SER A 80 3.16 19.13 -2.36
C SER A 80 3.63 18.72 -3.74
N PHE A 81 4.94 18.80 -3.98
CA PHE A 81 5.54 18.25 -5.17
C PHE A 81 5.01 16.84 -5.18
N PRO A 82 4.25 16.42 -6.21
CA PRO A 82 3.92 15.03 -6.35
C PRO A 82 5.28 14.37 -6.51
N GLY A 83 5.82 13.90 -5.40
CA GLY A 83 7.10 13.23 -5.36
C GLY A 83 6.89 12.12 -6.36
N ILE A 84 7.56 12.23 -7.49
CA ILE A 84 7.77 11.11 -8.39
C ILE A 84 8.67 10.20 -7.55
N GLN A 85 8.06 9.51 -6.58
CA GLN A 85 8.70 8.50 -5.79
C GLN A 85 9.19 7.56 -6.86
N PRO A 86 10.51 7.42 -7.08
CA PRO A 86 10.96 6.44 -8.02
C PRO A 86 10.32 5.16 -7.52
N ILE A 87 9.59 4.49 -8.40
CA ILE A 87 8.91 3.20 -8.20
C ILE A 87 9.85 2.13 -7.55
N VAL A 88 11.13 2.48 -7.42
CA VAL A 88 12.33 1.77 -7.04
C VAL A 88 12.69 1.88 -5.54
N ALA A 89 12.10 2.78 -4.74
CA ALA A 89 12.50 2.93 -3.33
C ALA A 89 12.07 1.73 -2.43
N ARG A 90 10.94 1.09 -2.71
CA ARG A 90 10.41 -0.03 -1.90
C ARG A 90 10.67 -1.39 -2.57
N ARG A 91 10.94 -2.45 -1.79
CA ARG A 91 11.07 -3.86 -2.28
C ARG A 91 9.69 -4.44 -2.68
N ILE A 92 9.06 -3.80 -3.66
CA ILE A 92 7.77 -4.17 -4.25
C ILE A 92 7.95 -4.24 -5.76
N CYS A 93 7.33 -5.24 -6.40
CA CYS A 93 7.29 -5.29 -7.86
C CYS A 93 6.19 -4.35 -8.38
N PRO A 94 6.49 -3.41 -9.28
CA PRO A 94 5.49 -2.42 -9.70
C PRO A 94 4.39 -2.97 -10.59
N PHE A 95 4.69 -3.97 -11.42
CA PHE A 95 3.71 -4.57 -12.32
C PHE A 95 2.75 -5.54 -11.63
N THR A 96 3.22 -6.22 -10.58
CA THR A 96 2.45 -7.29 -9.92
C THR A 96 2.07 -6.97 -8.48
N GLY A 97 2.56 -5.86 -7.93
CA GLY A 97 2.33 -5.47 -6.52
C GLY A 97 2.94 -6.42 -5.48
N LYS A 98 3.76 -7.39 -5.89
CA LYS A 98 4.31 -8.40 -4.96
C LYS A 98 5.19 -7.74 -3.92
N LYS A 99 4.86 -8.01 -2.65
CA LYS A 99 5.54 -7.51 -1.45
C LYS A 99 6.21 -8.64 -0.68
N ALA A 100 7.13 -8.29 0.21
CA ALA A 100 7.76 -9.26 1.11
C ALA A 100 6.70 -9.93 2.00
N ASN A 101 6.87 -11.23 2.25
CA ASN A 101 6.02 -11.99 3.15
C ASN A 101 6.64 -12.05 4.55
N ARG A 102 5.84 -11.88 5.60
CA ARG A 102 6.28 -12.04 6.99
C ARG A 102 6.02 -13.49 7.43
N ALA A 103 7.09 -14.25 7.56
CA ALA A 103 7.04 -15.67 7.94
C ALA A 103 7.81 -15.90 9.25
N ASN A 104 7.71 -17.12 9.80
CA ASN A 104 8.57 -17.57 10.89
C ASN A 104 9.64 -18.52 10.34
N LYS A 105 10.87 -18.42 10.85
CA LYS A 105 11.84 -19.51 10.78
C LYS A 105 11.59 -20.39 12.01
N VAL A 106 11.32 -21.67 11.80
CA VAL A 106 11.03 -22.65 12.85
C VAL A 106 12.28 -23.50 13.05
N SER A 107 12.77 -23.64 14.30
CA SER A 107 13.86 -24.55 14.62
C SER A 107 13.36 -26.00 14.77
N PHE A 108 14.29 -26.95 14.88
CA PHE A 108 13.97 -28.33 15.23
C PHE A 108 13.21 -28.43 16.57
N SER A 109 13.61 -27.62 17.55
CA SER A 109 12.90 -27.46 18.84
C SER A 109 11.59 -26.65 18.77
N ASN A 110 11.10 -26.34 17.57
CA ASN A 110 9.88 -25.57 17.31
C ASN A 110 9.89 -24.11 17.85
N HIS A 111 11.07 -23.56 18.10
CA HIS A 111 11.23 -22.14 18.42
C HIS A 111 11.00 -21.29 17.16
N LYS A 112 10.15 -20.25 17.26
CA LYS A 112 9.68 -19.44 16.13
C LYS A 112 10.31 -18.06 16.13
N THR A 113 11.22 -17.82 15.20
CA THR A 113 11.82 -16.49 14.98
C THR A 113 11.18 -15.79 13.79
N LYS A 114 10.81 -14.50 13.91
CA LYS A 114 10.24 -13.74 12.78
C LYS A 114 11.29 -13.50 11.70
N LYS A 115 10.94 -13.74 10.43
CA LYS A 115 11.78 -13.49 9.26
C LYS A 115 10.95 -12.93 8.10
N LEU A 116 11.52 -11.99 7.35
CA LEU A 116 10.95 -11.51 6.09
C LEU A 116 11.46 -12.35 4.92
N GLN A 117 10.54 -12.85 4.10
CA GLN A 117 10.83 -13.48 2.81
C GLN A 117 10.69 -12.41 1.73
N PHE A 118 11.81 -11.98 1.15
CA PHE A 118 11.82 -10.95 0.12
C PHE A 118 11.39 -11.50 -1.24
N VAL A 119 10.85 -10.60 -2.07
CA VAL A 119 10.56 -10.90 -3.47
C VAL A 119 11.86 -10.95 -4.25
N ASN A 120 12.00 -11.91 -5.16
CA ASN A 120 13.11 -12.00 -6.10
C ASN A 120 12.99 -10.87 -7.16
N LEU A 121 13.47 -9.68 -6.79
CA LEU A 121 13.50 -8.48 -7.63
C LEU A 121 14.85 -8.37 -8.30
N GLN A 122 14.84 -8.17 -9.62
CA GLN A 122 16.02 -8.10 -10.46
C GLN A 122 15.97 -6.85 -11.34
N TYR A 123 17.11 -6.20 -11.54
CA TYR A 123 17.25 -5.14 -12.53
C TYR A 123 17.44 -5.78 -13.90
N LYS A 124 16.50 -5.57 -14.81
CA LYS A 124 16.56 -6.11 -16.17
C LYS A 124 16.17 -5.04 -17.19
N ARG A 125 16.76 -5.15 -18.37
CA ARG A 125 16.41 -4.35 -19.55
C ARG A 125 15.38 -5.14 -20.33
N VAL A 126 14.20 -4.56 -20.55
CA VAL A 126 13.15 -5.17 -21.36
C VAL A 126 13.02 -4.36 -22.65
N TRP A 127 12.91 -5.04 -23.78
CA TRP A 127 12.65 -4.39 -25.06
C TRP A 127 11.20 -3.91 -25.12
N TRP A 128 11.00 -2.67 -25.56
CA TRP A 128 9.68 -2.08 -25.75
C TRP A 128 9.47 -1.78 -27.23
N GLU A 129 8.49 -2.45 -27.84
CA GLU A 129 8.24 -2.38 -29.28
C GLU A 129 7.75 -1.00 -29.72
N ALA A 130 6.77 -0.43 -29.03
CA ALA A 130 6.18 0.85 -29.40
C ALA A 130 7.19 2.03 -29.32
N GLY A 131 8.11 1.99 -28.35
CA GLY A 131 9.16 2.99 -28.20
C GLY A 131 10.50 2.63 -28.83
N LYS A 132 10.60 1.45 -29.48
CA LYS A 132 11.83 0.89 -30.09
C LYS A 132 13.08 1.05 -29.23
N ARG A 133 12.96 0.81 -27.92
CA ARG A 133 14.04 1.04 -26.96
C ARG A 133 14.02 0.04 -25.81
N PHE A 134 15.15 -0.06 -25.12
CA PHE A 134 15.23 -0.80 -23.87
C PHE A 134 14.80 0.05 -22.68
N VAL A 135 13.97 -0.51 -21.80
CA VAL A 135 13.57 0.12 -20.53
C VAL A 135 14.23 -0.62 -19.38
N LYS A 136 14.93 0.12 -18.51
CA LYS A 136 15.55 -0.44 -17.29
C LYS A 136 14.50 -0.53 -16.19
N LEU A 137 14.09 -1.76 -15.84
CA LEU A 137 13.03 -2.02 -14.88
C LEU A 137 13.53 -2.91 -13.75
N ARG A 138 12.99 -2.68 -12.54
CA ARG A 138 13.16 -3.59 -11.41
C ARG A 138 11.95 -4.52 -11.35
N LEU A 139 12.14 -5.75 -11.79
CA LEU A 139 11.07 -6.71 -12.06
C LEU A 139 11.16 -7.90 -11.12
N SER A 140 10.02 -8.47 -10.77
CA SER A 140 10.01 -9.82 -10.20
C SER A 140 10.12 -10.85 -11.32
N THR A 141 10.65 -12.04 -11.01
CA THR A 141 10.71 -13.15 -11.98
C THR A 141 9.33 -13.57 -12.51
N LYS A 142 8.29 -13.44 -11.69
CA LYS A 142 6.91 -13.70 -12.12
C LYS A 142 6.37 -12.59 -13.04
N ALA A 143 6.79 -11.34 -12.85
CA ALA A 143 6.46 -10.26 -13.79
C ALA A 143 7.12 -10.49 -15.15
N LEU A 144 8.37 -10.94 -15.20
CA LEU A 144 9.05 -11.32 -16.47
C LEU A 144 8.24 -12.36 -17.24
N LYS A 145 7.85 -13.47 -16.59
CA LYS A 145 6.99 -14.50 -17.22
C LYS A 145 5.64 -13.95 -17.70
N THR A 146 5.10 -12.94 -17.02
CA THR A 146 3.83 -12.33 -17.40
C THR A 146 3.98 -11.41 -18.61
N ILE A 147 5.13 -10.71 -18.70
CA ILE A 147 5.50 -9.87 -19.84
C ILE A 147 5.72 -10.75 -21.07
N GLU A 148 6.42 -11.88 -20.93
CA GLU A 148 6.63 -12.85 -22.02
C GLU A 148 5.31 -13.40 -22.56
N LYS A 149 4.34 -13.68 -21.67
CA LYS A 149 3.03 -14.24 -22.07
C LYS A 149 2.08 -13.22 -22.69
N ASN A 150 1.97 -12.02 -22.11
CA ASN A 150 0.91 -11.06 -22.45
C ASN A 150 1.44 -9.83 -23.20
N GLY A 151 2.75 -9.69 -23.34
CA GLY A 151 3.40 -8.47 -23.83
C GLY A 151 3.59 -7.41 -22.74
N LEU A 152 4.54 -6.51 -22.97
CA LEU A 152 4.90 -5.46 -22.01
C LEU A 152 3.77 -4.42 -21.84
N ASP A 153 3.14 -4.02 -22.94
CA ASP A 153 2.13 -2.96 -22.95
C ASP A 153 0.86 -3.34 -22.17
N ALA A 154 0.40 -4.58 -22.32
CA ALA A 154 -0.77 -5.07 -21.60
C ALA A 154 -0.54 -5.10 -20.09
N VAL A 155 0.66 -5.49 -19.66
CA VAL A 155 1.03 -5.55 -18.24
C VAL A 155 1.23 -4.15 -17.66
N ALA A 156 1.83 -3.23 -18.43
CA ALA A 156 1.99 -1.84 -18.02
C ALA A 156 0.64 -1.12 -17.86
N LYS A 157 -0.29 -1.32 -18.80
CA LYS A 157 -1.67 -0.78 -18.73
C LYS A 157 -2.40 -1.29 -17.48
N LYS A 158 -2.32 -2.60 -17.18
CA LYS A 158 -2.93 -3.19 -15.98
C LYS A 158 -2.38 -2.60 -14.68
N ALA A 159 -1.10 -2.26 -14.67
CA ALA A 159 -0.44 -1.67 -13.51
C ALA A 159 -0.57 -0.13 -13.44
N GLY A 160 -1.11 0.52 -14.48
CA GLY A 160 -1.21 1.97 -14.56
C GLY A 160 0.15 2.68 -14.64
N ILE A 161 1.14 2.07 -15.30
CA ILE A 161 2.52 2.60 -15.36
C ILE A 161 2.81 3.16 -16.75
N ASP A 162 3.21 4.42 -16.80
CA ASP A 162 3.70 5.06 -18.03
C ASP A 162 5.13 4.62 -18.37
N LEU A 163 5.29 3.87 -19.46
CA LEU A 163 6.61 3.41 -19.93
C LEU A 163 7.47 4.55 -20.49
N ARG A 164 6.90 5.71 -20.85
CA ARG A 164 7.64 6.86 -21.43
C ARG A 164 8.54 7.56 -20.41
N LYS A 165 8.14 7.57 -19.14
CA LYS A 165 8.85 8.27 -18.04
C LYS A 165 9.99 7.42 -17.44
N LYS A 166 10.34 6.29 -18.08
CA LYS A 166 11.16 5.21 -17.53
C LYS A 166 12.36 4.83 -18.39
#